data_AF-A0A969DZU2-F1
#
_entry.id   AF-A0A969DZU2-F1
#
_cell.length_a   1.000
_cell.length_b   1.000
_cell.length_c   1.000
_cell.angle_alpha   90.00
_cell.angle_beta   90.00
_cell.angle_gamma   90.00
#
_symmetry.space_group_name_H-M   'P 1'
#
loop_
_entity.id
_entity.type
_entity.pdbx_description
1 polymer ?
#
loop_
_entity_poly.entity_id
_entity_poly.type
_entity_poly.pdbx_seq_one_letter_code
_entity_poly.pdbx_strand_id
1 'polypeptide(L)' 'MLENCSIHRCLELEPWVEAVGARLIFLPPYSPEFSPIENCWSQVKSILRSIETPDYQALEKAIEEAFSRVS' A
#
# COMPACT_ATOMS: atom_id res chain seq x y z
N MET A 1 -5.64 -4.00 7.80
CA MET A 1 -4.53 -3.66 8.71
C MET A 1 -3.97 -2.33 8.28
N LEU A 2 -3.66 -1.43 9.22
CA LEU A 2 -3.10 -0.11 8.94
C LEU A 2 -1.89 0.17 9.83
N GLU A 3 -0.92 0.91 9.29
CA GLU A 3 0.20 1.47 10.06
C GLU A 3 -0.30 2.41 11.15
N ASN A 4 0.44 2.54 12.26
CA ASN A 4 0.10 3.47 13.36
C ASN A 4 0.51 4.92 13.05
N CYS A 5 0.14 5.41 11.87
CA CYS A 5 0.33 6.80 11.46
C CYS A 5 -0.81 7.67 12.01
N SER A 6 -0.52 8.93 12.36
CA SER A 6 -1.53 9.87 12.88
C SER A 6 -2.72 10.06 11.94
N ILE A 7 -2.50 9.99 10.63
CA ILE A 7 -3.53 10.09 9.58
C ILE A 7 -4.53 8.92 9.61
N HIS A 8 -4.20 7.77 10.22
CA HIS A 8 -5.07 6.61 10.33
C HIS A 8 -5.91 6.62 11.63
N ARG A 9 -5.80 7.66 12.47
CA ARG A 9 -6.48 7.74 13.78
C ARG A 9 -7.70 8.68 13.76
N CYS A 10 -8.40 8.74 12.64
CA CYS A 10 -9.67 9.47 12.52
C CYS A 10 -10.77 8.70 13.28
N LEU A 11 -11.58 9.37 14.11
CA LEU A 11 -12.60 8.74 14.96
C LEU A 11 -13.67 8.01 14.13
N GLU A 12 -13.90 8.47 12.91
CA GLU A 12 -14.89 7.96 11.98
C GLU A 12 -14.42 6.69 11.22
N LEU A 13 -13.13 6.38 11.26
CA LEU A 13 -12.56 5.27 10.50
C LEU A 13 -13.06 3.91 11.00
N GLU A 14 -13.10 3.70 12.31
CA GLU A 14 -13.57 2.44 12.90
C GLU A 14 -15.04 2.15 12.54
N PRO A 15 -16.01 3.07 12.75
CA PRO A 15 -17.39 2.86 12.33
C PRO A 15 -17.56 2.55 10.84
N TRP A 16 -16.79 3.20 9.95
CA TRP A 16 -16.88 2.94 8.51
C TRP A 16 -16.37 1.56 8.12
N VAL A 17 -15.28 1.11 8.76
CA VAL A 17 -14.72 -0.23 8.53
C VAL A 17 -15.67 -1.31 9.05
N GLU A 18 -16.28 -1.10 10.21
CA GLU A 18 -17.25 -2.04 10.77
C GLU A 18 -18.56 -2.10 9.97
N ALA A 19 -19.01 -0.97 9.41
CA ALA A 19 -20.22 -0.91 8.59
C ALA A 19 -20.16 -1.80 7.33
N VAL A 20 -18.95 -2.07 6.82
CA VAL A 20 -18.73 -3.01 5.70
C VAL A 20 -18.42 -4.44 6.16
N GLY A 21 -18.54 -4.73 7.45
CA GLY A 21 -18.28 -6.04 8.05
C GLY A 21 -16.79 -6.39 8.19
N ALA A 22 -15.90 -5.40 8.06
CA ALA A 22 -14.47 -5.58 8.23
C ALA A 22 -14.03 -5.21 9.65
N ARG A 23 -12.82 -5.65 10.03
CA ARG A 23 -12.19 -5.29 11.32
C ARG A 23 -10.96 -4.44 11.08
N LEU A 24 -10.87 -3.32 11.80
CA LEU A 24 -9.67 -2.51 11.82
C LEU A 24 -8.62 -3.13 12.76
N ILE A 25 -7.39 -3.25 12.25
CA ILE A 25 -6.23 -3.77 12.98
C ILE A 25 -5.11 -2.77 12.80
N PHE A 26 -4.67 -2.14 13.89
CA PHE A 26 -3.50 -1.27 13.89
C PHE A 26 -2.24 -2.09 14.16
N LEU A 27 -1.21 -1.86 13.34
CA LEU A 27 0.10 -2.46 13.56
C LEU A 27 0.83 -1.78 14.73
N PRO A 28 1.72 -2.50 15.44
CA PRO A 28 2.59 -1.88 16.43
C PRO A 28 3.47 -0.80 15.76
N PRO A 29 3.88 0.24 16.50
CA PRO A 29 4.76 1.29 15.96
C PRO A 29 6.05 0.68 15.40
N TYR A 30 6.45 1.14 14.20
CA TYR A 30 7.70 0.74 13.53
C TYR A 30 7.81 -0.77 13.25
N SER A 31 6.69 -1.44 12.94
CA SER A 31 6.69 -2.85 12.54
C SER A 31 6.32 -3.07 11.07
N PRO A 32 7.12 -2.56 10.10
CA PRO A 32 6.89 -2.80 8.69
C PRO A 32 6.95 -4.29 8.33
N GLU A 33 7.66 -5.12 9.12
CA GLU A 33 7.71 -6.57 8.93
C GLU A 33 6.34 -7.27 9.06
N PHE A 34 5.37 -6.65 9.73
CA PHE A 34 4.01 -7.18 9.86
C PHE A 34 3.05 -6.65 8.80
N SER A 35 3.52 -5.81 7.88
CA SER A 35 2.70 -5.23 6.84
C SER A 35 2.76 -6.10 5.58
N PRO A 36 1.69 -6.84 5.25
CA PRO A 36 1.71 -7.81 4.14
C PRO A 36 1.95 -7.16 2.76
N ILE A 37 1.78 -5.84 2.67
CA ILE A 37 2.01 -5.06 1.45
C ILE A 37 3.50 -4.79 1.15
N GLU A 38 4.40 -4.94 2.12
CA GLU A 38 5.82 -4.59 1.92
C GLU A 38 6.52 -5.52 0.90
N ASN A 39 6.15 -6.79 0.89
CA ASN A 39 6.64 -7.75 -0.12
C ASN A 39 6.12 -7.39 -1.52
N CYS A 40 4.85 -6.98 -1.62
CA CYS A 40 4.27 -6.49 -2.87
C CYS A 40 5.03 -5.24 -3.36
N TRP A 41 5.24 -4.25 -2.49
CA TRP A 41 5.96 -3.03 -2.84
C TRP A 41 7.41 -3.27 -3.23
N SER A 42 8.08 -4.26 -2.63
CA SER A 42 9.43 -4.65 -3.03
C SER A 42 9.48 -5.16 -4.47
N GLN A 43 8.50 -5.96 -4.89
CA GLN A 43 8.36 -6.43 -6.27
C GLN A 43 8.01 -5.29 -7.23
N VAL A 44 7.01 -4.47 -6.89
CA VAL A 44 6.61 -3.29 -7.69
C VAL A 44 7.81 -2.37 -7.94
N LYS A 45 8.56 -2.01 -6.89
CA LYS A 45 9.75 -1.14 -7.00
C LYS A 45 10.85 -1.79 -7.84
N SER A 46 11.02 -3.11 -7.77
CA SER A 46 11.99 -3.84 -8.59
C SER A 46 11.65 -3.72 -10.08
N ILE A 47 10.37 -3.90 -10.44
CA ILE A 47 9.89 -3.77 -11.82
C ILE A 47 9.97 -2.32 -12.31
N LEU A 48 9.55 -1.35 -11.49
CA LEU A 48 9.62 0.07 -11.87
C LEU A 48 11.05 0.53 -12.16
N ARG A 49 12.05 0.02 -11.42
CA ARG A 49 13.46 0.35 -11.66
C ARG A 49 14.01 -0.19 -12.99
N SER A 50 13.34 -1.13 -13.64
CA SER A 50 13.74 -1.65 -14.95
C SER A 50 13.04 -0.95 -16.11
N ILE A 51 12.12 -0.02 -15.84
CA ILE A 51 11.34 0.72 -16.83
C ILE A 51 11.80 2.19 -16.82
N GLU A 52 12.03 2.77 -17.99
CA GLU A 52 12.31 4.21 -18.11
C GLU A 52 11.00 5.00 -18.03
N THR A 53 10.92 5.95 -17.09
CA THR A 53 9.72 6.78 -16.87
C THR A 53 10.08 8.27 -17.01
N PRO A 54 10.18 8.80 -18.25
CA PRO A 54 10.68 10.16 -18.50
C PRO A 54 9.70 11.26 -18.08
N ASP A 55 8.42 10.93 -17.94
CA ASP A 55 7.36 11.84 -17.51
C ASP A 55 6.34 11.14 -16.61
N TYR A 56 5.37 11.92 -16.13
CA TYR A 56 4.35 11.45 -15.19
C TYR A 56 3.43 10.40 -15.83
N GLN A 57 3.06 10.58 -17.09
CA GLN A 57 2.19 9.64 -17.80
C GLN A 57 2.88 8.29 -18.04
N ALA A 58 4.18 8.31 -18.34
CA ALA A 58 4.99 7.10 -18.44
C ALA A 58 5.11 6.39 -17.09
N LEU A 59 5.28 7.15 -15.99
CA LEU A 59 5.31 6.60 -14.64
C LEU A 59 3.96 5.95 -14.26
N GLU A 60 2.84 6.60 -14.56
CA GLU A 60 1.50 6.06 -14.28
C GLU A 60 1.28 4.71 -14.97
N LYS A 61 1.60 4.62 -16.27
CA LYS A 61 1.54 3.36 -17.03
C LYS A 61 2.48 2.29 -16.48
N ALA A 62 3.70 2.68 -16.11
CA ALA A 62 4.67 1.76 -15.52
C ALA A 62 4.19 1.22 -14.16
N ILE A 63 3.47 2.02 -13.37
CA ILE A 63 2.84 1.59 -12.11
C ILE A 63 1.76 0.54 -12.39
N GLU A 64 0.84 0.79 -13.31
CA GLU A 64 -0.18 -0.19 -13.72
C GLU A 64 0.44 -1.50 -14.19
N GLU A 65 1.46 -1.41 -15.05
CA GLU A 65 2.20 -2.57 -15.55
C GLU A 65 2.91 -3.33 -14.41
N ALA A 66 3.57 -2.62 -13.50
CA ALA A 66 4.26 -3.23 -12.38
C ALA A 66 3.28 -3.98 -11.47
N PHE A 67 2.11 -3.40 -11.17
CA PHE A 67 1.08 -4.08 -10.38
C PHE A 67 0.50 -5.31 -11.09
N SER A 68 0.34 -5.28 -12.43
CA SER A 68 -0.14 -6.44 -13.21
C SER A 68 0.80 -7.65 -13.18
N ARG A 69 2.05 -7.45 -12.77
CA ARG A 69 3.12 -8.46 -12.74
C ARG A 69 3.42 -9.01 -11.35
N VAL A 70 2.83 -8.44 -10.30
CA VAL A 70 2.96 -8.97 -8.94
C VAL A 70 2.06 -10.20 -8.80
N SER A 71 2.63 -11.31 -8.35
CA SER A 71 1.94 -12.57 -8.05
C SER A 71 1.46 -12.67 -6.61
#